data_AF-A0AAD6CH54-F1
#
_entry.id   AF-A0AAD6CH54-F1
#
_cell.length_a   1.000
_cell.length_b   1.000
_cell.length_c   1.000
_cell.angle_alpha   90.00
_cell.angle_beta   90.00
_cell.angle_gamma   90.00
#
_symmetry.space_group_name_H-M   'P 1'
#
loop_
_entity.id
_entity.type
_entity.pdbx_description
1 polymer ?
#
loop_
_entity_poly.entity_id
_entity_poly.type
_entity_poly.pdbx_seq_one_letter_code
_entity_poly.pdbx_strand_id
1 'polypeptide(L)'
;MRLTPLTSVASVLWTGYLTLASPTSKSADLASYILKEGQRSVLGITENLGGKGSKAPGTAAGLFIASPNTANPDYYYTWTRDSALTIKCLIDLFESSGWGYPITHQELEADIRNYISAQAVLQNVSNPSGTLKDGSGLGEPKFEIDLNPFTGSWGRPQRDGPALRATAMITYADWLISHGQGSEASEIMWPIISNDLAYVGQYWNNTGFDLWEEVDGSSFFTLAVQHRALVQGANLAKKLGKSCPACASQAPQILCFLQSFWNGKYITANINLETSRSGIDLNTVLGSIHTFDPEAACDDSTFQPCSARALANHKVYVDSFRSIYKINAGIAKGSAANVGRYPEDVYQGGIHGKYLATLAAAEMLYDALYQWNKIGKLDVTETSLAFFGDFDASVRKGSYSAHSQTFKTLTSAIRTYADGFLTLVQEYTPSNGSLAEQYNRNTSVPLSANDLTWSYASFVTAVQRRASNVPASWGEKSANVVPTTCSASPVTGTYSAVASAFPTSTSCVPATNVVPITFYLIENTFYGENVYMTGNISALGNWNTDNGFPLTANLYTETDNLWFGSVEFISAGTPFEYKYYKFEPNGTVIWESGENRVYVAPTGCPIQPNQHDVWRS
;
A
#
# COMPACT_ATOMS: atom_id res chain seq x y z
N MET A 1 -64.28 -24.37 -56.98
CA MET A 1 -63.29 -23.38 -56.49
C MET A 1 -63.35 -23.43 -54.97
N ARG A 2 -62.38 -24.11 -54.36
CA ARG A 2 -62.26 -24.37 -52.91
C ARG A 2 -61.19 -23.44 -52.35
N LEU A 3 -61.42 -22.84 -51.20
CA LEU A 3 -60.36 -22.26 -50.37
C LEU A 3 -60.60 -22.71 -48.92
N THR A 4 -59.62 -23.47 -48.44
CA THR A 4 -59.40 -23.95 -47.08
C THR A 4 -58.82 -22.85 -46.19
N PRO A 5 -58.92 -23.00 -44.86
CA PRO A 5 -57.72 -22.81 -44.04
C PRO A 5 -57.45 -24.02 -43.14
N LEU A 6 -56.15 -24.33 -43.03
CA LEU A 6 -55.57 -25.38 -42.21
C LEU A 6 -55.73 -25.08 -40.72
N THR A 7 -56.13 -26.08 -39.96
CA THR A 7 -55.93 -26.18 -38.51
C THR A 7 -54.63 -26.94 -38.25
N SER A 8 -53.67 -26.31 -37.57
CA SER A 8 -52.45 -26.97 -37.09
C SER A 8 -52.57 -27.30 -35.61
N VAL A 9 -52.23 -28.55 -35.32
CA VAL A 9 -52.18 -29.21 -34.01
C VAL A 9 -50.98 -28.68 -33.21
N ALA A 10 -51.18 -28.29 -31.96
CA ALA A 10 -50.10 -28.02 -31.02
C ALA A 10 -50.12 -29.05 -29.88
N SER A 11 -49.09 -29.88 -29.89
CA SER A 11 -48.75 -30.92 -28.93
C SER A 11 -48.33 -30.32 -27.59
N VAL A 12 -48.93 -30.78 -26.49
CA VAL A 12 -48.47 -30.47 -25.14
C VAL A 12 -47.28 -31.38 -24.82
N LEU A 13 -46.07 -30.83 -24.86
CA LEU A 13 -44.87 -31.46 -24.32
C LEU A 13 -44.56 -30.86 -22.94
N TRP A 14 -44.81 -31.67 -21.92
CA TRP A 14 -44.33 -31.47 -20.56
C TRP A 14 -42.81 -31.62 -20.55
N THR A 15 -42.08 -30.54 -20.30
CA THR A 15 -40.66 -30.57 -19.92
C THR A 15 -40.50 -29.78 -18.63
N GLY A 16 -40.23 -30.51 -17.54
CA GLY A 16 -39.95 -29.92 -16.25
C GLY A 16 -38.62 -29.19 -16.29
N TYR A 17 -38.67 -27.87 -16.11
CA TYR A 17 -37.51 -27.11 -15.66
C TYR A 17 -37.46 -27.18 -14.14
N LEU A 18 -36.39 -27.77 -13.62
CA LEU A 18 -35.90 -27.53 -12.27
C LEU A 18 -35.75 -26.02 -12.09
N THR A 19 -36.62 -25.43 -11.28
CA THR A 19 -36.50 -24.05 -10.85
C THR A 19 -35.30 -23.95 -9.91
N LEU A 20 -34.18 -23.47 -10.45
CA LEU A 20 -33.07 -22.95 -9.65
C LEU A 20 -33.62 -21.83 -8.76
N ALA A 21 -33.34 -21.94 -7.47
CA ALA A 21 -33.76 -21.00 -6.45
C ALA A 21 -33.41 -19.56 -6.84
N SER A 22 -34.41 -18.67 -6.80
CA SER A 22 -34.21 -17.24 -6.99
C SER A 22 -33.30 -16.67 -5.89
N PRO A 23 -32.34 -15.79 -6.23
CA PRO A 23 -31.54 -15.12 -5.22
C PRO A 23 -32.45 -14.27 -4.33
N THR A 24 -32.30 -14.43 -3.01
CA THR A 24 -33.03 -13.64 -2.01
C THR A 24 -32.67 -12.16 -2.15
N SER A 25 -33.62 -11.26 -1.87
CA SER A 25 -33.57 -9.82 -2.18
C SER A 25 -32.35 -9.05 -1.64
N LYS A 26 -31.67 -9.56 -0.60
CA LYS A 26 -30.43 -8.97 -0.07
C LYS A 26 -29.17 -9.34 -0.88
N SER A 27 -29.15 -10.48 -1.57
CA SER A 27 -27.97 -10.90 -2.38
C SER A 27 -27.94 -10.22 -3.76
N ALA A 28 -29.10 -9.89 -4.31
CA ALA A 28 -29.20 -9.10 -5.54
C ALA A 28 -28.69 -7.65 -5.34
N ASP A 29 -28.83 -7.12 -4.12
CA ASP A 29 -28.35 -5.79 -3.71
C ASP A 29 -26.81 -5.73 -3.65
N LEU A 30 -26.16 -6.67 -2.95
CA LEU A 30 -24.69 -6.69 -2.79
C LEU A 30 -23.95 -6.85 -4.13
N ALA A 31 -24.45 -7.71 -5.03
CA ALA A 31 -23.81 -7.90 -6.35
C ALA A 31 -23.84 -6.62 -7.19
N SER A 32 -24.95 -5.88 -7.15
CA SER A 32 -25.07 -4.60 -7.85
C SER A 32 -24.16 -3.53 -7.26
N TYR A 33 -24.03 -3.49 -5.92
CA TYR A 33 -23.12 -2.60 -5.21
C TYR A 33 -21.66 -2.89 -5.59
N ILE A 34 -21.24 -4.15 -5.57
CA ILE A 34 -19.87 -4.56 -5.93
C ILE A 34 -19.49 -4.06 -7.33
N LEU A 35 -20.38 -4.20 -8.31
CA LEU A 35 -20.11 -3.73 -9.67
C LEU A 35 -19.97 -2.21 -9.72
N LYS A 36 -20.94 -1.48 -9.15
CA LYS A 36 -20.95 0.00 -9.16
C LYS A 36 -19.74 0.57 -8.41
N GLU A 37 -19.47 0.04 -7.22
CA GLU A 37 -18.38 0.52 -6.37
C GLU A 37 -17.02 0.09 -6.90
N GLY A 38 -16.90 -1.07 -7.55
CA GLY A 38 -15.69 -1.47 -8.25
C GLY A 38 -15.33 -0.52 -9.39
N GLN A 39 -16.32 -0.13 -10.21
CA GLN A 39 -16.14 0.89 -11.26
C GLN A 39 -15.74 2.25 -10.66
N ARG A 40 -16.41 2.68 -9.58
CA ARG A 40 -16.09 3.92 -8.88
C ARG A 40 -14.70 3.91 -8.24
N SER A 41 -14.27 2.77 -7.73
CA SER A 41 -12.96 2.59 -7.08
C SER A 41 -11.82 2.68 -8.08
N VAL A 42 -11.94 2.03 -9.24
CA VAL A 42 -10.95 2.18 -10.33
C VAL A 42 -10.88 3.63 -10.80
N LEU A 43 -12.02 4.30 -10.94
CA LEU A 43 -12.04 5.74 -11.25
C LEU A 43 -11.38 6.56 -10.12
N GLY A 44 -11.64 6.25 -8.85
CA GLY A 44 -11.03 6.95 -7.72
C GLY A 44 -9.51 6.83 -7.69
N ILE A 45 -8.98 5.65 -8.05
CA ILE A 45 -7.53 5.43 -8.20
C ILE A 45 -6.97 6.31 -9.32
N THR A 46 -7.59 6.33 -10.50
CA THR A 46 -7.07 7.09 -11.65
C THR A 46 -7.25 8.60 -11.48
N GLU A 47 -8.28 9.05 -10.77
CA GLU A 47 -8.45 10.45 -10.37
C GLU A 47 -7.29 10.95 -9.49
N ASN A 48 -6.71 10.07 -8.65
CA ASN A 48 -5.59 10.36 -7.76
C ASN A 48 -4.20 10.06 -8.37
N LEU A 49 -4.15 9.68 -9.65
CA LEU A 49 -2.89 9.42 -10.35
C LEU A 49 -2.40 10.66 -11.09
N GLY A 50 -1.21 11.14 -10.73
CA GLY A 50 -0.51 12.20 -11.43
C GLY A 50 -0.32 11.89 -12.91
N GLY A 51 -0.37 12.93 -13.74
CA GLY A 51 -0.55 12.81 -15.18
C GLY A 51 -1.95 13.28 -15.59
N LYS A 52 -2.93 12.38 -15.61
CA LYS A 52 -4.31 12.69 -16.08
C LYS A 52 -5.34 12.81 -14.95
N GLY A 53 -4.99 12.45 -13.73
CA GLY A 53 -5.93 12.41 -12.60
C GLY A 53 -6.47 13.78 -12.23
N SER A 54 -7.79 13.92 -12.26
CA SER A 54 -8.50 15.19 -12.01
C SER A 54 -8.32 15.73 -10.58
N LYS A 55 -7.92 14.86 -9.63
CA LYS A 55 -7.71 15.20 -8.22
C LYS A 55 -6.23 15.34 -7.86
N ALA A 56 -5.33 15.24 -8.84
CA ALA A 56 -3.89 15.33 -8.66
C ALA A 56 -3.24 16.50 -9.44
N PRO A 57 -3.78 17.75 -9.40
CA PRO A 57 -3.15 18.90 -10.07
C PRO A 57 -1.70 19.13 -9.59
N GLY A 58 -0.81 19.40 -10.55
CA GLY A 58 0.62 19.61 -10.32
C GLY A 58 1.42 18.34 -10.07
N THR A 59 0.75 17.18 -9.96
CA THR A 59 1.41 15.92 -9.63
C THR A 59 2.10 15.34 -10.87
N ALA A 60 3.37 14.96 -10.72
CA ALA A 60 4.15 14.35 -11.79
C ALA A 60 3.52 13.04 -12.28
N ALA A 61 3.65 12.76 -13.59
CA ALA A 61 3.07 11.56 -14.19
C ALA A 61 3.58 10.28 -13.50
N GLY A 62 2.66 9.40 -13.10
CA GLY A 62 3.02 8.12 -12.47
C GLY A 62 3.10 8.14 -10.94
N LEU A 63 2.97 9.30 -10.29
CA LEU A 63 2.86 9.39 -8.84
C LEU A 63 1.39 9.30 -8.39
N PHE A 64 1.09 8.40 -7.46
CA PHE A 64 -0.21 8.38 -6.80
C PHE A 64 -0.16 9.31 -5.59
N ILE A 65 -1.11 10.24 -5.48
CA ILE A 65 -1.37 10.91 -4.20
C ILE A 65 -2.08 9.92 -3.27
N ALA A 66 -1.81 9.97 -1.96
CA ALA A 66 -2.55 9.14 -1.01
C ALA A 66 -4.02 9.58 -0.93
N SER A 67 -4.28 10.89 -0.91
CA SER A 67 -5.61 11.49 -0.93
C SER A 67 -5.54 12.93 -1.49
N PRO A 68 -6.63 13.45 -2.10
CA PRO A 68 -6.72 14.87 -2.48
C PRO A 68 -6.82 15.86 -1.31
N ASN A 69 -6.92 15.37 -0.07
CA ASN A 69 -6.96 16.23 1.11
C ASN A 69 -5.61 16.97 1.30
N THR A 70 -5.66 18.30 1.30
CA THR A 70 -4.51 19.19 1.56
C THR A 70 -4.53 19.79 2.98
N ALA A 71 -5.48 19.38 3.83
CA ALA A 71 -5.61 19.86 5.20
C ALA A 71 -6.50 18.94 6.04
N ASN A 72 -6.12 18.76 7.31
CA ASN A 72 -6.87 18.07 8.37
C ASN A 72 -7.55 16.74 7.97
N PRO A 73 -6.77 15.70 7.59
CA PRO A 73 -5.30 15.68 7.51
C PRO A 73 -4.78 16.13 6.14
N ASP A 74 -3.50 16.50 6.06
CA ASP A 74 -2.83 16.77 4.78
C ASP A 74 -2.13 15.51 4.25
N TYR A 75 -2.70 14.92 3.21
CA TYR A 75 -2.30 13.66 2.59
C TYR A 75 -1.93 13.86 1.11
N TYR A 76 -1.70 15.10 0.69
CA TYR A 76 -1.40 15.45 -0.70
C TYR A 76 0.08 15.21 -1.05
N TYR A 77 0.54 13.99 -0.77
CA TYR A 77 1.90 13.50 -1.04
C TYR A 77 1.83 12.12 -1.68
N THR A 78 2.96 11.66 -2.21
CA THR A 78 3.10 10.28 -2.69
C THR A 78 3.84 9.43 -1.65
N TRP A 79 3.19 8.37 -1.17
CA TRP A 79 3.83 7.37 -0.32
C TRP A 79 4.32 6.20 -1.19
N THR A 80 5.54 5.72 -0.91
CA THR A 80 6.11 4.56 -1.61
C THR A 80 5.23 3.33 -1.44
N ARG A 81 4.72 3.10 -0.21
CA ARG A 81 3.81 1.99 0.10
C ARG A 81 2.51 2.06 -0.70
N ASP A 82 1.75 3.14 -0.54
CA ASP A 82 0.43 3.31 -1.14
C ASP A 82 0.50 3.25 -2.67
N SER A 83 1.53 3.87 -3.25
CA SER A 83 1.77 3.83 -4.69
C SER A 83 2.10 2.41 -5.17
N ALA A 84 2.95 1.68 -4.46
CA ALA A 84 3.33 0.31 -4.82
C ALA A 84 2.17 -0.69 -4.66
N LEU A 85 1.36 -0.57 -3.60
CA LEU A 85 0.18 -1.41 -3.38
C LEU A 85 -0.90 -1.13 -4.43
N THR A 86 -1.15 0.15 -4.72
CA THR A 86 -2.14 0.56 -5.72
C THR A 86 -1.73 0.12 -7.12
N ILE A 87 -0.47 0.35 -7.53
CA ILE A 87 -0.05 -0.07 -8.87
C ILE A 87 0.01 -1.59 -8.98
N LYS A 88 0.34 -2.33 -7.91
CA LYS A 88 0.24 -3.79 -7.90
C LYS A 88 -1.19 -4.25 -8.19
N CYS A 89 -2.18 -3.59 -7.59
CA CYS A 89 -3.59 -3.81 -7.93
C CYS A 89 -3.84 -3.58 -9.42
N LEU A 90 -3.43 -2.43 -9.98
CA LEU A 90 -3.63 -2.09 -11.39
C LEU A 90 -2.93 -3.06 -12.35
N ILE A 91 -1.72 -3.52 -12.03
CA ILE A 91 -0.99 -4.54 -12.80
C ILE A 91 -1.78 -5.86 -12.80
N ASP A 92 -2.32 -6.29 -11.66
CA ASP A 92 -3.15 -7.50 -11.61
C ASP A 92 -4.43 -7.37 -12.44
N LEU A 93 -5.04 -6.17 -12.50
CA LEU A 93 -6.19 -5.92 -13.38
C LEU A 93 -5.76 -6.01 -14.85
N PHE A 94 -4.62 -5.41 -15.18
CA PHE A 94 -4.04 -5.38 -16.52
C PHE A 94 -3.74 -6.79 -17.06
N GLU A 95 -3.18 -7.68 -16.24
CA GLU A 95 -2.89 -9.07 -16.64
C GLU A 95 -4.15 -9.91 -16.85
N SER A 96 -5.27 -9.51 -16.25
CA SER A 96 -6.53 -10.25 -16.33
C SER A 96 -7.38 -9.84 -17.53
N SER A 97 -8.06 -10.80 -18.16
CA SER A 97 -8.92 -10.55 -19.33
C SER A 97 -10.40 -10.39 -18.96
N GLY A 98 -11.11 -9.47 -19.64
CA GLY A 98 -12.59 -9.40 -19.65
C GLY A 98 -13.26 -8.57 -18.54
N TRP A 99 -13.08 -7.25 -18.54
CA TRP A 99 -13.43 -6.43 -17.39
C TRP A 99 -14.44 -5.33 -17.65
N GLY A 100 -15.40 -5.21 -16.73
CA GLY A 100 -16.46 -4.21 -16.71
C GLY A 100 -16.07 -2.90 -16.01
N TYR A 101 -14.78 -2.60 -15.88
CA TYR A 101 -14.30 -1.34 -15.28
C TYR A 101 -14.03 -0.27 -16.35
N PRO A 102 -14.16 1.02 -15.99
CA PRO A 102 -14.08 2.12 -16.95
C PRO A 102 -12.61 2.51 -17.24
N ILE A 103 -11.76 1.54 -17.57
CA ILE A 103 -10.37 1.77 -17.98
C ILE A 103 -9.95 0.76 -19.05
N THR A 104 -9.25 1.22 -20.07
CA THR A 104 -8.74 0.35 -21.13
C THR A 104 -7.37 -0.25 -20.76
N HIS A 105 -7.05 -1.39 -21.37
CA HIS A 105 -5.73 -2.02 -21.21
C HIS A 105 -4.58 -1.08 -21.63
N GLN A 106 -4.78 -0.27 -22.67
CA GLN A 106 -3.79 0.72 -23.12
C GLN A 106 -3.57 1.84 -22.10
N GLU A 107 -4.63 2.30 -21.44
CA GLU A 107 -4.52 3.30 -20.37
C GLU A 107 -3.81 2.72 -19.15
N LEU A 108 -4.18 1.51 -18.72
CA LEU A 108 -3.48 0.81 -17.63
C LEU A 108 -1.99 0.65 -17.93
N GLU A 109 -1.61 0.21 -19.13
CA GLU A 109 -0.20 0.04 -19.48
C GLU A 109 0.56 1.37 -19.44
N ALA A 110 -0.04 2.44 -19.94
CA ALA A 110 0.56 3.77 -19.91
C ALA A 110 0.78 4.25 -18.46
N ASP A 111 -0.20 4.03 -17.59
CA ASP A 111 -0.12 4.38 -16.17
C ASP A 111 0.95 3.56 -15.44
N ILE A 112 1.05 2.26 -15.72
CA ILE A 112 2.10 1.37 -15.19
C ILE A 112 3.49 1.84 -15.64
N ARG A 113 3.67 2.15 -16.91
CA ARG A 113 4.95 2.65 -17.45
C ARG A 113 5.33 4.00 -16.86
N ASN A 114 4.36 4.91 -16.70
CA ASN A 114 4.56 6.20 -16.04
C ASN A 114 5.00 6.03 -14.58
N TYR A 115 4.35 5.14 -13.82
CA TYR A 115 4.76 4.81 -12.46
C TYR A 115 6.20 4.34 -12.42
N ILE A 116 6.59 3.39 -13.28
CA ILE A 116 7.96 2.85 -13.31
C ILE A 116 8.98 3.97 -13.59
N SER A 117 8.69 4.86 -14.53
CA SER A 117 9.54 6.02 -14.82
C SER A 117 9.66 6.98 -13.63
N ALA A 118 8.56 7.27 -12.93
CA ALA A 118 8.56 8.15 -11.76
C ALA A 118 9.40 7.56 -10.62
N GLN A 119 9.29 6.26 -10.37
CA GLN A 119 10.08 5.58 -9.35
C GLN A 119 11.58 5.57 -9.66
N ALA A 120 11.97 5.46 -10.94
CA ALA A 120 13.38 5.58 -11.33
C ALA A 120 13.96 6.95 -10.95
N VAL A 121 13.17 8.03 -11.07
CA VAL A 121 13.56 9.36 -10.61
C VAL A 121 13.65 9.42 -9.08
N LEU A 122 12.63 8.94 -8.37
CA LEU A 122 12.58 8.99 -6.90
C LEU A 122 13.73 8.22 -6.23
N GLN A 123 14.21 7.12 -6.80
CA GLN A 123 15.36 6.40 -6.25
C GLN A 123 16.63 7.27 -6.15
N ASN A 124 16.76 8.29 -6.99
CA ASN A 124 17.92 9.19 -7.01
C ASN A 124 17.79 10.38 -6.04
N VAL A 125 16.62 10.58 -5.44
CA VAL A 125 16.33 11.75 -4.60
C VAL A 125 16.96 11.58 -3.22
N SER A 126 17.93 12.43 -2.89
CA SER A 126 18.46 12.52 -1.53
C SER A 126 17.40 13.14 -0.62
N ASN A 127 17.23 12.58 0.58
CA ASN A 127 16.11 12.89 1.46
C ASN A 127 16.54 12.71 2.93
N PRO A 128 15.68 13.05 3.91
CA PRO A 128 16.05 12.95 5.33
C PRO A 128 16.42 11.55 5.82
N SER A 129 16.00 10.46 5.17
CA SER A 129 16.48 9.10 5.47
C SER A 129 17.90 8.83 4.95
N GLY A 130 18.37 9.58 3.94
CA GLY A 130 19.73 9.52 3.43
C GLY A 130 19.81 9.62 1.90
N THR A 131 20.71 8.83 1.31
CA THR A 131 21.04 8.94 -0.13
C THR A 131 21.00 7.58 -0.84
N LEU A 132 21.05 7.59 -2.17
CA LEU A 132 21.17 6.34 -2.94
C LEU A 132 22.55 5.68 -2.78
N LYS A 133 23.60 6.44 -2.43
CA LYS A 133 24.99 5.95 -2.43
C LYS A 133 25.18 4.70 -1.56
N ASP A 134 24.51 4.64 -0.41
CA ASP A 134 24.47 3.48 0.49
C ASP A 134 23.07 2.85 0.57
N GLY A 135 22.16 3.31 -0.29
CA GLY A 135 20.76 2.88 -0.37
C GLY A 135 19.84 3.42 0.73
N SER A 136 20.35 4.12 1.74
CA SER A 136 19.55 4.58 2.89
C SER A 136 18.33 5.40 2.49
N GLY A 137 18.46 6.26 1.47
CA GLY A 137 17.38 7.10 0.95
C GLY A 137 16.18 6.32 0.36
N LEU A 138 16.34 5.04 0.02
CA LEU A 138 15.25 4.20 -0.48
C LEU A 138 14.21 3.85 0.60
N GLY A 139 14.57 4.02 1.88
CA GLY A 139 13.66 3.81 3.02
C GLY A 139 12.78 5.01 3.35
N GLU A 140 12.84 6.11 2.58
CA GLU A 140 11.99 7.27 2.81
C GLU A 140 10.51 6.93 2.52
N PRO A 141 9.59 7.19 3.46
CA PRO A 141 8.20 6.78 3.30
C PRO A 141 7.45 7.54 2.19
N LYS A 142 7.67 8.86 2.13
CA LYS A 142 6.87 9.77 1.31
C LYS A 142 7.72 10.88 0.66
N PHE A 143 7.21 11.38 -0.45
CA PHE A 143 7.80 12.44 -1.25
C PHE A 143 6.75 13.46 -1.66
N GLU A 144 7.21 14.63 -2.07
CA GLU A 144 6.36 15.64 -2.69
C GLU A 144 5.78 15.14 -4.02
N ILE A 145 4.63 15.70 -4.40
CA ILE A 145 3.92 15.36 -5.63
C ILE A 145 4.66 15.73 -6.93
N ASP A 146 5.73 16.50 -6.84
CA ASP A 146 6.57 16.97 -7.95
C ASP A 146 7.96 16.32 -7.97
N LEU A 147 8.12 15.20 -7.23
CA LEU A 147 9.35 14.41 -7.08
C LEU A 147 10.43 15.06 -6.19
N ASN A 148 10.13 16.15 -5.48
CA ASN A 148 11.00 16.69 -4.43
C ASN A 148 10.96 15.83 -3.15
N PRO A 149 12.01 15.90 -2.29
CA PRO A 149 11.97 15.26 -0.98
C PRO A 149 11.00 15.97 -0.04
N PHE A 150 10.28 15.20 0.79
CA PHE A 150 9.61 15.75 1.96
C PHE A 150 10.63 16.00 3.07
N THR A 151 10.61 17.20 3.67
CA THR A 151 11.70 17.65 4.59
C THR A 151 11.29 17.73 6.05
N GLY A 152 9.99 17.64 6.35
CA GLY A 152 9.50 17.64 7.71
C GLY A 152 9.92 16.39 8.52
N SER A 153 9.80 16.48 9.85
CA SER A 153 9.93 15.31 10.73
C SER A 153 8.84 14.28 10.43
N TRP A 154 9.20 12.99 10.45
CA TRP A 154 8.29 11.89 10.13
C TRP A 154 8.80 10.57 10.71
N GLY A 155 7.91 9.58 10.82
CA GLY A 155 8.28 8.20 11.19
C GLY A 155 9.06 7.51 10.07
N ARG A 156 10.37 7.76 10.00
CA ARG A 156 11.29 7.25 8.98
C ARG A 156 12.50 6.54 9.60
N PRO A 157 13.12 5.56 8.92
CA PRO A 157 12.71 4.99 7.64
C PRO A 157 11.53 4.01 7.79
N GLN A 158 10.80 3.77 6.69
CA GLN A 158 9.83 2.66 6.58
C GLN A 158 10.35 1.67 5.55
N ARG A 159 10.69 0.46 6.01
CA ARG A 159 11.52 -0.48 5.23
C ARG A 159 10.74 -1.41 4.32
N ASP A 160 9.43 -1.29 4.28
CA ASP A 160 8.53 -2.07 3.42
C ASP A 160 8.42 -1.50 1.99
N GLY A 161 8.60 -0.18 1.83
CA GLY A 161 8.46 0.51 0.55
C GLY A 161 9.25 -0.14 -0.61
N PRO A 162 10.57 -0.34 -0.49
CA PRO A 162 11.37 -1.02 -1.52
C PRO A 162 10.88 -2.43 -1.86
N ALA A 163 10.45 -3.21 -0.87
CA ALA A 163 9.96 -4.56 -1.10
C ALA A 163 8.64 -4.56 -1.90
N LEU A 164 7.70 -3.68 -1.54
CA LEU A 164 6.42 -3.55 -2.24
C LEU A 164 6.61 -3.05 -3.67
N ARG A 165 7.47 -2.05 -3.87
CA ARG A 165 7.80 -1.51 -5.19
C ARG A 165 8.47 -2.57 -6.08
N ALA A 166 9.44 -3.31 -5.54
CA ALA A 166 10.06 -4.43 -6.25
C ALA A 166 9.01 -5.50 -6.63
N THR A 167 8.14 -5.90 -5.71
CA THR A 167 7.07 -6.88 -6.01
C THR A 167 6.15 -6.40 -7.13
N ALA A 168 5.72 -5.13 -7.12
CA ALA A 168 4.90 -4.58 -8.19
C ALA A 168 5.62 -4.61 -9.55
N MET A 169 6.86 -4.12 -9.60
CA MET A 169 7.64 -4.08 -10.84
C MET A 169 8.01 -5.49 -11.35
N ILE A 170 8.32 -6.44 -10.46
CA ILE A 170 8.62 -7.82 -10.85
C ILE A 170 7.40 -8.47 -11.51
N THR A 171 6.18 -8.22 -11.01
CA THR A 171 4.95 -8.73 -11.63
C THR A 171 4.82 -8.24 -13.08
N TYR A 172 4.93 -6.93 -13.32
CA TYR A 172 4.87 -6.41 -14.69
C TYR A 172 6.05 -6.85 -15.57
N ALA A 173 7.26 -6.98 -15.00
CA ALA A 173 8.43 -7.50 -15.72
C ALA A 173 8.21 -8.94 -16.19
N ASP A 174 7.57 -9.79 -15.37
CA ASP A 174 7.22 -11.15 -15.74
C ASP A 174 6.20 -11.18 -16.90
N TRP A 175 5.23 -10.27 -16.90
CA TRP A 175 4.31 -10.09 -18.03
C TRP A 175 5.04 -9.66 -19.30
N LEU A 176 5.96 -8.69 -19.23
CA LEU A 176 6.76 -8.27 -20.38
C LEU A 176 7.56 -9.43 -20.97
N ILE A 177 8.19 -10.25 -20.11
CA ILE A 177 8.94 -11.44 -20.54
C ILE A 177 8.02 -12.42 -21.26
N SER A 178 6.81 -12.70 -20.74
CA SER A 178 5.88 -13.62 -21.38
C SER A 178 5.31 -13.12 -22.70
N HIS A 179 5.37 -11.81 -22.96
CA HIS A 179 4.89 -11.17 -24.19
C HIS A 179 6.04 -10.79 -25.15
N GLY A 180 7.24 -11.33 -24.95
CA GLY A 180 8.38 -11.12 -25.86
C GLY A 180 9.10 -9.77 -25.69
N GLN A 181 8.77 -9.00 -24.64
CA GLN A 181 9.39 -7.72 -24.30
C GLN A 181 10.46 -7.86 -23.19
N GLY A 182 11.17 -8.99 -23.16
CA GLY A 182 12.19 -9.29 -22.14
C GLY A 182 13.37 -8.29 -22.10
N SER A 183 13.65 -7.59 -23.19
CA SER A 183 14.65 -6.50 -23.21
C SER A 183 14.23 -5.33 -22.32
N GLU A 184 12.96 -4.93 -22.34
CA GLU A 184 12.45 -3.87 -21.46
C GLU A 184 12.57 -4.28 -19.98
N ALA A 185 12.20 -5.52 -19.64
CA ALA A 185 12.38 -6.04 -18.29
C ALA A 185 13.86 -6.04 -17.85
N SER A 186 14.79 -6.39 -18.75
CA SER A 186 16.22 -6.50 -18.46
C SER A 186 16.98 -5.17 -18.40
N GLU A 187 16.69 -4.26 -19.34
CA GLU A 187 17.47 -3.03 -19.56
C GLU A 187 16.87 -1.83 -18.84
N ILE A 188 15.54 -1.80 -18.70
CA ILE A 188 14.81 -0.66 -18.14
C ILE A 188 14.41 -0.93 -16.69
N MET A 189 13.76 -2.07 -16.43
CA MET A 189 13.16 -2.33 -15.11
C MET A 189 14.14 -2.92 -14.10
N TRP A 190 15.00 -3.86 -14.54
CA TRP A 190 15.93 -4.54 -13.64
C TRP A 190 16.84 -3.60 -12.83
N PRO A 191 17.40 -2.50 -13.37
CA PRO A 191 18.18 -1.55 -12.56
C PRO A 191 17.41 -1.00 -11.36
N ILE A 192 16.14 -0.61 -11.54
CA ILE A 192 15.27 -0.09 -10.47
C ILE A 192 15.01 -1.18 -9.43
N ILE A 193 14.59 -2.36 -9.90
CA ILE A 193 14.29 -3.52 -9.06
C ILE A 193 15.52 -3.94 -8.24
N SER A 194 16.70 -3.92 -8.86
CA SER A 194 17.94 -4.37 -8.22
C SER A 194 18.36 -3.48 -7.05
N ASN A 195 18.15 -2.16 -7.13
CA ASN A 195 18.39 -1.24 -6.02
C ASN A 195 17.47 -1.57 -4.82
N ASP A 196 16.18 -1.81 -5.08
CA ASP A 196 15.22 -2.14 -4.02
C ASP A 196 15.51 -3.50 -3.38
N LEU A 197 15.87 -4.52 -4.17
CA LEU A 197 16.26 -5.83 -3.63
C LEU A 197 17.58 -5.77 -2.86
N ALA A 198 18.52 -4.93 -3.29
CA ALA A 198 19.76 -4.66 -2.56
C ALA A 198 19.46 -4.00 -1.20
N TYR A 199 18.53 -3.05 -1.16
CA TYR A 199 18.08 -2.42 0.08
C TYR A 199 17.54 -3.46 1.07
N VAL A 200 16.63 -4.32 0.60
CA VAL A 200 16.07 -5.39 1.44
C VAL A 200 17.18 -6.31 1.94
N GLY A 201 18.10 -6.72 1.07
CA GLY A 201 19.26 -7.54 1.45
C GLY A 201 20.16 -6.95 2.52
N GLN A 202 20.29 -5.62 2.54
CA GLN A 202 21.17 -4.88 3.45
C GLN A 202 20.50 -4.50 4.77
N TYR A 203 19.21 -4.16 4.75
CA TYR A 203 18.55 -3.47 5.86
C TYR A 203 17.38 -4.25 6.51
N TRP A 204 17.06 -5.46 6.06
CA TRP A 204 15.92 -6.23 6.61
C TRP A 204 16.01 -6.50 8.12
N ASN A 205 17.22 -6.56 8.68
CA ASN A 205 17.47 -6.83 10.10
C ASN A 205 17.74 -5.55 10.92
N ASN A 206 17.40 -4.37 10.38
CA ASN A 206 17.39 -3.10 11.11
C ASN A 206 15.95 -2.74 11.50
N THR A 207 15.77 -2.08 12.64
CA THR A 207 14.46 -1.51 12.99
C THR A 207 14.07 -0.39 12.04
N GLY A 208 12.78 -0.14 11.93
CA GLY A 208 12.19 1.01 11.26
C GLY A 208 10.73 1.13 11.65
N PHE A 209 10.07 2.15 11.13
CA PHE A 209 8.66 2.38 11.41
C PHE A 209 7.77 1.36 10.71
N ASP A 210 6.69 0.98 11.38
CA ASP A 210 5.66 0.11 10.84
C ASP A 210 4.81 0.81 9.76
N LEU A 211 3.89 0.05 9.14
CA LEU A 211 3.02 0.58 8.08
C LEU A 211 2.05 1.68 8.51
N TRP A 212 1.90 1.88 9.82
CA TRP A 212 1.11 2.94 10.42
C TRP A 212 1.92 4.18 10.76
N GLU A 213 3.23 4.16 10.49
CA GLU A 213 4.14 5.29 10.66
C GLU A 213 4.33 5.68 12.14
N GLU A 214 4.09 4.76 13.06
CA GLU A 214 3.97 5.03 14.50
C GLU A 214 4.98 4.28 15.34
N VAL A 215 5.20 2.99 15.05
CA VAL A 215 5.98 2.10 15.91
C VAL A 215 7.33 1.82 15.27
N ASP A 216 8.40 2.34 15.88
CA ASP A 216 9.77 1.97 15.54
C ASP A 216 10.14 0.62 16.17
N GLY A 217 10.41 -0.36 15.33
CA GLY A 217 10.72 -1.74 15.73
C GLY A 217 10.86 -2.67 14.52
N SER A 218 10.42 -3.91 14.67
CA SER A 218 10.32 -4.88 13.57
C SER A 218 8.85 -5.23 13.34
N SER A 219 8.34 -4.91 12.15
CA SER A 219 6.93 -5.10 11.75
C SER A 219 6.73 -6.39 10.95
N PHE A 220 5.67 -7.15 11.26
CA PHE A 220 5.33 -8.40 10.57
C PHE A 220 5.08 -8.17 9.09
N PHE A 221 4.23 -7.19 8.75
CA PHE A 221 3.93 -6.80 7.37
C PHE A 221 5.22 -6.55 6.58
N THR A 222 6.12 -5.74 7.15
CA THR A 222 7.40 -5.37 6.52
C THR A 222 8.25 -6.59 6.21
N LEU A 223 8.47 -7.47 7.20
CA LEU A 223 9.30 -8.67 7.01
C LEU A 223 8.66 -9.67 6.04
N ALA A 224 7.34 -9.84 6.08
CA ALA A 224 6.61 -10.74 5.18
C ALA A 224 6.76 -10.31 3.72
N VAL A 225 6.57 -9.02 3.41
CA VAL A 225 6.69 -8.52 2.03
C VAL A 225 8.15 -8.44 1.57
N GLN A 226 9.10 -8.19 2.47
CA GLN A 226 10.54 -8.28 2.17
C GLN A 226 10.95 -9.70 1.80
N HIS A 227 10.47 -10.72 2.51
CA HIS A 227 10.69 -12.12 2.16
C HIS A 227 10.18 -12.42 0.75
N ARG A 228 8.92 -12.08 0.46
CA ARG A 228 8.31 -12.24 -0.87
C ARG A 228 9.14 -11.55 -1.95
N ALA A 229 9.54 -10.30 -1.74
CA ALA A 229 10.28 -9.51 -2.73
C ALA A 229 11.62 -10.18 -3.10
N LEU A 230 12.37 -10.69 -2.12
CA LEU A 230 13.62 -11.40 -2.39
C LEU A 230 13.40 -12.70 -3.16
N VAL A 231 12.36 -13.47 -2.83
CA VAL A 231 12.06 -14.73 -3.54
C VAL A 231 11.67 -14.45 -5.00
N GLN A 232 10.76 -13.50 -5.23
CA GLN A 232 10.40 -13.08 -6.59
C GLN A 232 11.60 -12.50 -7.34
N GLY A 233 12.43 -11.71 -6.66
CA GLY A 233 13.65 -11.14 -7.22
C GLY A 233 14.65 -12.19 -7.67
N ALA A 234 14.86 -13.25 -6.90
CA ALA A 234 15.70 -14.39 -7.30
C ALA A 234 15.17 -15.07 -8.57
N ASN A 235 13.85 -15.25 -8.66
CA ASN A 235 13.20 -15.87 -9.82
C ASN A 235 13.34 -15.01 -11.07
N LEU A 236 13.10 -13.69 -10.97
CA LEU A 236 13.27 -12.75 -12.08
C LEU A 236 14.74 -12.66 -12.51
N ALA A 237 15.68 -12.57 -11.56
CA ALA A 237 17.11 -12.53 -11.86
C ALA A 237 17.54 -13.72 -12.74
N LYS A 238 17.06 -14.93 -12.40
CA LYS A 238 17.31 -16.14 -13.18
C LYS A 238 16.72 -16.06 -14.59
N LYS A 239 15.48 -15.57 -14.75
CA LYS A 239 14.84 -15.40 -16.06
C LYS A 239 15.60 -14.42 -16.97
N LEU A 240 16.16 -13.36 -16.38
CA LEU A 240 16.89 -12.30 -17.09
C LEU A 240 18.40 -12.59 -17.26
N GLY A 241 18.92 -13.69 -16.71
CA GLY A 241 20.36 -13.98 -16.70
C GLY A 241 21.18 -12.99 -15.86
N LYS A 242 20.58 -12.41 -14.81
CA LYS A 242 21.19 -11.47 -13.86
C LYS A 242 21.50 -12.17 -12.53
N SER A 243 22.31 -11.52 -11.69
CA SER A 243 22.59 -11.98 -10.32
C SER A 243 21.76 -11.21 -9.29
N CYS A 244 21.20 -11.91 -8.30
CA CYS A 244 20.75 -11.30 -7.05
C CYS A 244 21.26 -12.11 -5.85
N PRO A 245 22.52 -11.91 -5.42
CA PRO A 245 23.11 -12.67 -4.30
C PRO A 245 22.37 -12.45 -2.97
N ALA A 246 21.91 -11.22 -2.73
CA ALA A 246 21.08 -10.88 -1.58
C ALA A 246 19.78 -11.70 -1.54
N CYS A 247 19.11 -11.84 -2.69
CA CYS A 247 17.85 -12.57 -2.77
C CYS A 247 17.98 -14.01 -2.27
N ALA A 248 18.99 -14.74 -2.75
CA ALA A 248 19.19 -16.14 -2.40
C ALA A 248 19.70 -16.33 -0.97
N SER A 249 20.59 -15.44 -0.49
CA SER A 249 21.22 -15.59 0.82
C SER A 249 20.32 -15.13 1.98
N GLN A 250 19.48 -14.12 1.77
CA GLN A 250 18.73 -13.49 2.86
C GLN A 250 17.28 -14.00 2.98
N ALA A 251 16.62 -14.43 1.91
CA ALA A 251 15.23 -14.87 1.97
C ALA A 251 14.98 -15.96 3.05
N PRO A 252 15.80 -17.02 3.19
CA PRO A 252 15.62 -18.00 4.27
C PRO A 252 15.78 -17.42 5.67
N GLN A 253 16.66 -16.43 5.87
CA GLN A 253 16.89 -15.81 7.18
C GLN A 253 15.77 -14.83 7.56
N ILE A 254 15.23 -14.09 6.58
CA ILE A 254 14.02 -13.29 6.77
C ILE A 254 12.86 -14.19 7.17
N LEU A 255 12.65 -15.31 6.46
CA LEU A 255 11.62 -16.29 6.80
C LEU A 255 11.80 -16.85 8.22
N CYS A 256 13.05 -17.12 8.63
CA CYS A 256 13.38 -17.56 9.98
C CYS A 256 12.97 -16.51 11.03
N PHE A 257 13.33 -15.25 10.81
CA PHE A 257 12.95 -14.17 11.71
C PHE A 257 11.42 -13.96 11.78
N LEU A 258 10.73 -14.09 10.64
CA LEU A 258 9.26 -13.98 10.56
C LEU A 258 8.53 -14.97 11.50
N GLN A 259 9.15 -16.10 11.85
CA GLN A 259 8.56 -17.05 12.79
C GLN A 259 8.43 -16.48 14.22
N SER A 260 9.25 -15.49 14.57
CA SER A 260 9.28 -14.87 15.92
C SER A 260 8.02 -14.06 16.23
N PHE A 261 7.23 -13.72 15.22
CA PHE A 261 6.01 -12.94 15.37
C PHE A 261 4.83 -13.79 15.88
N TRP A 262 4.87 -15.12 15.75
CA TRP A 262 3.83 -16.00 16.28
C TRP A 262 3.98 -16.20 17.79
N ASN A 263 2.98 -15.76 18.58
CA ASN A 263 3.04 -15.83 20.05
C ASN A 263 2.35 -17.08 20.65
N GLY A 264 1.93 -18.02 19.82
CA GLY A 264 1.18 -19.22 20.25
C GLY A 264 -0.34 -19.08 20.17
N LYS A 265 -0.89 -17.87 20.02
CA LYS A 265 -2.34 -17.62 19.90
C LYS A 265 -2.70 -16.75 18.69
N TYR A 266 -1.96 -15.68 18.46
CA TYR A 266 -2.10 -14.77 17.34
C TYR A 266 -0.71 -14.29 16.89
N ILE A 267 -0.66 -13.45 15.86
CA ILE A 267 0.58 -12.87 15.36
C ILE A 267 0.77 -11.51 16.07
N THR A 268 1.87 -11.34 16.80
CA THR A 268 2.22 -10.06 17.42
C THR A 268 2.76 -9.15 16.33
N ALA A 269 2.03 -8.11 15.94
CA ALA A 269 2.32 -7.33 14.74
C ALA A 269 3.68 -6.62 14.71
N ASN A 270 4.16 -6.15 15.87
CA ASN A 270 5.44 -5.47 16.02
C ASN A 270 6.21 -6.07 17.20
N ILE A 271 7.50 -6.31 17.03
CA ILE A 271 8.44 -6.78 18.06
C ILE A 271 9.72 -5.91 18.06
N ASN A 272 10.65 -6.15 18.99
CA ASN A 272 11.91 -5.40 19.11
C ASN A 272 11.71 -3.88 19.27
N LEU A 273 10.83 -3.50 20.19
CA LEU A 273 10.38 -2.11 20.38
C LEU A 273 10.28 -1.79 21.89
N GLU A 274 10.35 -0.50 22.23
CA GLU A 274 10.27 -0.02 23.61
C GLU A 274 8.83 0.21 24.10
N THR A 275 7.88 0.40 23.18
CA THR A 275 6.47 0.66 23.51
C THR A 275 5.71 -0.63 23.88
N SER A 276 4.47 -0.51 24.36
CA SER A 276 3.64 -1.68 24.66
C SER A 276 2.23 -1.49 24.12
N ARG A 277 1.87 -2.33 23.15
CA ARG A 277 0.50 -2.59 22.68
C ARG A 277 0.23 -4.09 22.82
N SER A 278 -1.03 -4.52 22.68
CA SER A 278 -1.37 -5.95 22.64
C SER A 278 -0.70 -6.70 21.49
N GLY A 279 -0.32 -6.00 20.42
CA GLY A 279 0.20 -6.56 19.18
C GLY A 279 -0.90 -7.15 18.28
N ILE A 280 -2.18 -7.04 18.67
CA ILE A 280 -3.32 -7.38 17.81
C ILE A 280 -3.50 -6.24 16.81
N ASP A 281 -3.23 -6.48 15.54
CA ASP A 281 -3.21 -5.41 14.53
C ASP A 281 -3.53 -5.97 13.13
N LEU A 282 -4.23 -5.16 12.34
CA LEU A 282 -4.50 -5.38 10.92
C LEU A 282 -3.22 -5.60 10.10
N ASN A 283 -2.09 -5.04 10.51
CA ASN A 283 -0.73 -5.32 10.01
C ASN A 283 -0.57 -6.80 9.61
N THR A 284 -1.00 -7.69 10.49
CA THR A 284 -0.84 -9.14 10.33
C THR A 284 -1.74 -9.74 9.24
N VAL A 285 -2.97 -9.25 9.13
CA VAL A 285 -3.91 -9.62 8.05
C VAL A 285 -3.40 -9.08 6.71
N LEU A 286 -2.95 -7.82 6.68
CA LEU A 286 -2.34 -7.21 5.50
C LEU A 286 -1.11 -7.99 5.04
N GLY A 287 -0.26 -8.44 5.96
CA GLY A 287 0.90 -9.28 5.65
C GLY A 287 0.50 -10.56 4.93
N SER A 288 -0.54 -11.26 5.41
CA SER A 288 -1.06 -12.47 4.77
C SER A 288 -1.65 -12.22 3.38
N ILE A 289 -2.52 -11.21 3.19
CA ILE A 289 -3.15 -10.98 1.87
C ILE A 289 -2.14 -10.46 0.84
N HIS A 290 -1.16 -9.65 1.26
CA HIS A 290 -0.13 -9.14 0.37
C HIS A 290 1.03 -10.13 0.15
N THR A 291 0.98 -11.32 0.77
CA THR A 291 1.87 -12.46 0.48
C THR A 291 1.11 -13.73 0.10
N PHE A 292 -0.18 -13.59 -0.23
CA PHE A 292 -0.99 -14.67 -0.78
C PHE A 292 -0.37 -15.27 -2.05
N ASP A 293 -0.23 -16.60 -2.08
CA ASP A 293 0.11 -17.36 -3.26
C ASP A 293 -1.01 -18.37 -3.57
N PRO A 294 -1.70 -18.26 -4.72
CA PRO A 294 -2.78 -19.18 -5.06
C PRO A 294 -2.29 -20.61 -5.31
N GLU A 295 -0.99 -20.84 -5.51
CA GLU A 295 -0.44 -22.18 -5.66
C GLU A 295 -0.01 -22.78 -4.31
N ALA A 296 0.17 -21.99 -3.25
CA ALA A 296 0.64 -22.49 -1.97
C ALA A 296 -0.34 -23.45 -1.28
N ALA A 297 0.21 -24.27 -0.38
CA ALA A 297 -0.60 -24.99 0.60
C ALA A 297 -1.05 -24.03 1.72
N CYS A 298 -1.75 -24.55 2.73
CA CYS A 298 -2.07 -23.80 3.95
C CYS A 298 -0.85 -23.71 4.88
N ASP A 299 0.19 -23.02 4.43
CA ASP A 299 1.51 -22.98 5.05
C ASP A 299 1.60 -21.98 6.22
N ASP A 300 1.89 -22.51 7.41
CA ASP A 300 2.06 -21.72 8.64
C ASP A 300 3.41 -20.96 8.68
N SER A 301 4.41 -21.36 7.91
CA SER A 301 5.73 -20.73 7.89
C SER A 301 5.72 -19.40 7.13
N THR A 302 4.95 -19.32 6.04
CA THR A 302 4.75 -18.11 5.25
C THR A 302 3.42 -17.42 5.56
N PHE A 303 2.67 -17.93 6.55
CA PHE A 303 1.41 -17.36 7.04
C PHE A 303 0.36 -17.18 5.93
N GLN A 304 0.23 -18.17 5.04
CA GLN A 304 -0.77 -18.16 3.97
C GLN A 304 -2.19 -17.96 4.54
N PRO A 305 -3.12 -17.32 3.80
CA PRO A 305 -4.46 -17.04 4.31
C PRO A 305 -5.22 -18.25 4.86
N CYS A 306 -5.06 -19.44 4.25
CA CYS A 306 -5.69 -20.67 4.76
C CYS A 306 -4.93 -21.40 5.86
N SER A 307 -3.76 -20.91 6.27
CA SER A 307 -2.92 -21.50 7.33
C SER A 307 -3.57 -21.40 8.71
N ALA A 308 -3.23 -22.32 9.61
CA ALA A 308 -3.87 -22.37 10.91
C ALA A 308 -3.55 -21.13 11.76
N ARG A 309 -2.31 -20.62 11.68
CA ARG A 309 -1.87 -19.40 12.36
C ARG A 309 -2.61 -18.16 11.87
N ALA A 310 -2.79 -18.03 10.55
CA ALA A 310 -3.46 -16.87 9.98
C ALA A 310 -4.96 -16.86 10.33
N LEU A 311 -5.65 -18.01 10.29
CA LEU A 311 -7.06 -18.12 10.70
C LEU A 311 -7.28 -17.85 12.19
N ALA A 312 -6.39 -18.35 13.06
CA ALA A 312 -6.43 -18.07 14.49
C ALA A 312 -6.24 -16.57 14.75
N ASN A 313 -5.29 -15.95 14.05
CA ASN A 313 -5.04 -14.52 14.09
C ASN A 313 -6.25 -13.70 13.62
N HIS A 314 -6.87 -14.05 12.49
CA HIS A 314 -8.05 -13.37 11.96
C HIS A 314 -9.18 -13.32 13.00
N LYS A 315 -9.45 -14.45 13.67
CA LYS A 315 -10.44 -14.49 14.76
C LYS A 315 -10.10 -13.53 15.90
N VAL A 316 -8.88 -13.59 16.42
CA VAL A 316 -8.46 -12.74 17.55
C VAL A 316 -8.52 -11.26 17.17
N TYR A 317 -8.05 -10.93 15.97
CA TYR A 317 -8.11 -9.59 15.39
C TYR A 317 -9.55 -9.07 15.32
N VAL A 318 -10.46 -9.78 14.64
CA VAL A 318 -11.86 -9.32 14.50
C VAL A 318 -12.56 -9.25 15.86
N ASP A 319 -12.35 -10.24 16.74
CA ASP A 319 -12.98 -10.28 18.06
C ASP A 319 -12.56 -9.09 18.94
N SER A 320 -11.35 -8.54 18.74
CA SER A 320 -10.88 -7.37 19.49
C SER A 320 -11.70 -6.09 19.23
N PHE A 321 -12.32 -5.95 18.06
CA PHE A 321 -13.12 -4.76 17.70
C PHE A 321 -14.60 -4.87 18.04
N ARG A 322 -15.10 -6.08 18.32
CA ARG A 322 -16.54 -6.31 18.54
C ARG A 322 -17.10 -5.52 19.71
N SER A 323 -16.33 -5.40 20.80
CA SER A 323 -16.79 -4.78 22.05
C SER A 323 -16.51 -3.29 22.14
N ILE A 324 -15.59 -2.77 21.33
CA ILE A 324 -15.12 -1.39 21.41
C ILE A 324 -15.84 -0.45 20.44
N TYR A 325 -16.44 -0.95 19.36
CA TYR A 325 -17.21 -0.10 18.44
C TYR A 325 -18.70 -0.15 18.74
N LYS A 326 -19.34 1.01 18.91
CA LYS A 326 -20.79 1.08 19.11
C LYS A 326 -21.54 0.56 17.87
N ILE A 327 -21.00 0.80 16.68
CA ILE A 327 -21.54 0.25 15.42
C ILE A 327 -21.46 -1.29 15.33
N ASN A 328 -20.73 -1.95 16.23
CA ASN A 328 -20.68 -3.41 16.34
C ASN A 328 -21.65 -3.96 17.41
N ALA A 329 -22.47 -3.12 18.04
CA ALA A 329 -23.37 -3.55 19.11
C ALA A 329 -24.32 -4.65 18.62
N GLY A 330 -24.32 -5.79 19.34
CA GLY A 330 -25.18 -6.94 19.03
C GLY A 330 -24.65 -7.88 17.96
N ILE A 331 -23.50 -7.59 17.32
CA ILE A 331 -22.90 -8.49 16.33
C ILE A 331 -22.18 -9.67 17.03
N ALA A 332 -22.77 -10.85 16.92
CA ALA A 332 -22.24 -12.08 17.53
C ALA A 332 -21.01 -12.64 16.79
N LYS A 333 -20.28 -13.55 17.47
CA LYS A 333 -19.26 -14.39 16.83
C LYS A 333 -19.85 -15.19 15.66
N GLY A 334 -19.03 -15.45 14.64
CA GLY A 334 -19.51 -16.02 13.37
C GLY A 334 -20.21 -15.04 12.42
N SER A 335 -20.42 -13.77 12.83
CA SER A 335 -20.91 -12.69 11.96
C SER A 335 -19.86 -11.60 11.76
N ALA A 336 -19.79 -11.03 10.55
CA ALA A 336 -18.83 -9.97 10.20
C ALA A 336 -19.00 -8.75 11.10
N ALA A 337 -17.91 -8.07 11.43
CA ALA A 337 -17.90 -6.89 12.29
C ALA A 337 -16.98 -5.82 11.68
N ASN A 338 -17.23 -4.55 12.04
CA ASN A 338 -16.38 -3.44 11.64
C ASN A 338 -15.06 -3.51 12.39
N VAL A 339 -13.95 -3.31 11.68
CA VAL A 339 -12.60 -3.41 12.24
C VAL A 339 -11.76 -2.17 11.90
N GLY A 340 -10.75 -1.89 12.72
CA GLY A 340 -9.82 -0.77 12.55
C GLY A 340 -8.39 -1.24 12.35
N ARG A 341 -7.39 -0.41 12.71
CA ARG A 341 -5.97 -0.81 12.67
C ARG A 341 -5.64 -1.75 13.82
N TYR A 342 -5.76 -1.27 15.05
CA TYR A 342 -5.46 -1.99 16.28
C TYR A 342 -6.36 -1.46 17.41
N PRO A 343 -6.64 -2.24 18.48
CA PRO A 343 -7.63 -1.87 19.50
C PRO A 343 -7.20 -0.71 20.42
N GLU A 344 -5.94 -0.30 20.40
CA GLU A 344 -5.41 0.84 21.16
C GLU A 344 -5.37 2.17 20.37
N ASP A 345 -5.91 2.21 19.15
CA ASP A 345 -5.79 3.36 18.23
C ASP A 345 -6.42 4.67 18.77
N VAL A 346 -5.69 5.76 18.62
CA VAL A 346 -6.08 7.11 19.06
C VAL A 346 -6.05 8.16 17.94
N TYR A 347 -5.61 7.80 16.73
CA TYR A 347 -5.52 8.73 15.60
C TYR A 347 -6.90 9.27 15.22
N GLN A 348 -6.99 10.57 14.89
CA GLN A 348 -8.25 11.25 14.56
C GLN A 348 -9.36 11.10 15.63
N GLY A 349 -8.96 11.09 16.91
CA GLY A 349 -9.90 11.04 18.03
C GLY A 349 -10.39 9.64 18.39
N GLY A 350 -9.76 8.57 17.89
CA GLY A 350 -9.92 7.23 18.45
C GLY A 350 -9.92 6.08 17.45
N ILE A 351 -10.20 4.90 18.02
CA ILE A 351 -10.33 3.61 17.34
C ILE A 351 -11.53 3.64 16.38
N HIS A 352 -11.33 4.07 15.12
CA HIS A 352 -12.39 4.14 14.10
C HIS A 352 -12.35 2.95 13.15
N GLY A 353 -13.48 2.68 12.49
CA GLY A 353 -13.49 1.72 11.39
C GLY A 353 -12.63 2.24 10.24
N LYS A 354 -11.89 1.36 9.56
CA LYS A 354 -11.18 1.68 8.31
C LYS A 354 -11.75 0.85 7.18
N TYR A 355 -12.03 1.49 6.04
CA TYR A 355 -12.55 0.78 4.86
C TYR A 355 -11.60 -0.35 4.44
N LEU A 356 -10.31 -0.03 4.28
CA LEU A 356 -9.29 -1.01 3.93
C LEU A 356 -9.16 -2.15 4.96
N ALA A 357 -9.45 -1.89 6.24
CA ALA A 357 -9.35 -2.91 7.29
C ALA A 357 -10.46 -3.94 7.17
N THR A 358 -11.69 -3.47 7.00
CA THR A 358 -12.88 -4.29 6.82
C THR A 358 -12.80 -5.08 5.50
N LEU A 359 -12.27 -4.47 4.44
CA LEU A 359 -12.03 -5.12 3.15
C LEU A 359 -10.93 -6.18 3.21
N ALA A 360 -9.79 -5.90 3.86
CA ALA A 360 -8.71 -6.86 4.05
C ALA A 360 -9.15 -8.10 4.86
N ALA A 361 -10.00 -7.90 5.87
CA ALA A 361 -10.59 -9.00 6.63
C ALA A 361 -11.47 -9.92 5.76
N ALA A 362 -12.15 -9.36 4.75
CA ALA A 362 -12.90 -10.13 3.77
C ALA A 362 -11.96 -10.85 2.77
N GLU A 363 -10.95 -10.13 2.26
CA GLU A 363 -10.00 -10.63 1.26
C GLU A 363 -9.27 -11.88 1.75
N MET A 364 -8.76 -11.87 2.99
CA MET A 364 -8.09 -13.01 3.59
C MET A 364 -8.97 -14.29 3.61
N LEU A 365 -10.28 -14.13 3.82
CA LEU A 365 -11.22 -15.25 3.81
C LEU A 365 -11.49 -15.74 2.39
N TYR A 366 -11.57 -14.85 1.41
CA TYR A 366 -11.70 -15.23 0.00
C TYR A 366 -10.47 -15.97 -0.52
N ASP A 367 -9.27 -15.53 -0.13
CA ASP A 367 -8.02 -16.23 -0.44
C ASP A 367 -8.00 -17.62 0.17
N ALA A 368 -8.40 -17.75 1.44
CA ALA A 368 -8.45 -19.04 2.12
C ALA A 368 -9.46 -19.99 1.44
N LEU A 369 -10.64 -19.49 1.07
CA LEU A 369 -11.66 -20.23 0.32
C LEU A 369 -11.12 -20.71 -1.04
N TYR A 370 -10.38 -19.86 -1.76
CA TYR A 370 -9.75 -20.23 -3.01
C TYR A 370 -8.73 -21.37 -2.80
N GLN A 371 -7.84 -21.24 -1.81
CA GLN A 371 -6.82 -22.25 -1.51
C GLN A 371 -7.44 -23.59 -1.12
N TRP A 372 -8.42 -23.64 -0.20
CA TRP A 372 -9.08 -24.90 0.17
C TRP A 372 -9.77 -25.57 -1.01
N ASN A 373 -10.43 -24.80 -1.88
CA ASN A 373 -11.08 -25.33 -3.07
C ASN A 373 -10.06 -25.93 -4.05
N LYS A 374 -8.93 -25.24 -4.26
CA LYS A 374 -7.87 -25.71 -5.15
C LYS A 374 -7.13 -26.93 -4.60
N ILE A 375 -6.87 -26.96 -3.29
CA ILE A 375 -6.24 -28.09 -2.60
C ILE A 375 -7.19 -29.30 -2.53
N GLY A 376 -8.51 -29.06 -2.53
CA GLY A 376 -9.54 -30.11 -2.46
C GLY A 376 -9.80 -30.63 -1.04
N LYS A 377 -9.33 -29.92 -0.01
CA LYS A 377 -9.59 -30.22 1.40
C LYS A 377 -9.40 -28.98 2.29
N LEU A 378 -9.95 -29.03 3.49
CA LEU A 378 -9.58 -28.15 4.60
C LEU A 378 -9.13 -28.98 5.80
N ASP A 379 -8.14 -28.48 6.53
CA ASP A 379 -7.63 -29.11 7.76
C ASP A 379 -7.98 -28.23 8.97
N VAL A 380 -8.67 -28.82 9.94
CA VAL A 380 -8.95 -28.18 11.25
C VAL A 380 -7.92 -28.70 12.24
N THR A 381 -7.08 -27.79 12.73
CA THR A 381 -6.03 -28.10 13.71
C THR A 381 -6.44 -27.60 15.09
N GLU A 382 -5.63 -27.88 16.12
CA GLU A 382 -5.86 -27.27 17.44
C GLU A 382 -5.81 -25.74 17.37
N THR A 383 -4.84 -25.18 16.64
CA THR A 383 -4.64 -23.73 16.49
C THR A 383 -5.83 -23.06 15.82
N SER A 384 -6.40 -23.65 14.76
CA SER A 384 -7.51 -23.06 14.00
C SER A 384 -8.90 -23.47 14.50
N LEU A 385 -9.01 -24.35 15.50
CA LEU A 385 -10.30 -24.88 15.97
C LEU A 385 -11.26 -23.77 16.43
N ALA A 386 -10.75 -22.76 17.12
CA ALA A 386 -11.57 -21.64 17.61
C ALA A 386 -12.16 -20.80 16.47
N PHE A 387 -11.45 -20.68 15.34
CA PHE A 387 -11.96 -20.01 14.14
C PHE A 387 -13.13 -20.81 13.53
N PHE A 388 -12.95 -22.10 13.30
CA PHE A 388 -14.00 -22.93 12.70
C PHE A 388 -15.21 -23.12 13.63
N GLY A 389 -14.99 -23.14 14.95
CA GLY A 389 -16.05 -23.29 15.96
C GLY A 389 -17.07 -22.15 15.97
N ASP A 390 -16.72 -20.96 15.46
CA ASP A 390 -17.67 -19.86 15.28
C ASP A 390 -18.72 -20.16 14.17
N PHE A 391 -18.42 -21.06 13.24
CA PHE A 391 -19.29 -21.43 12.12
C PHE A 391 -19.99 -22.78 12.33
N ASP A 392 -19.35 -23.69 13.05
CA ASP A 392 -19.91 -24.99 13.43
C ASP A 392 -19.35 -25.43 14.79
N ALA A 393 -20.13 -25.28 15.85
CA ALA A 393 -19.74 -25.69 17.21
C ALA A 393 -19.50 -27.21 17.35
N SER A 394 -19.98 -28.02 16.41
CA SER A 394 -19.77 -29.46 16.39
C SER A 394 -18.48 -29.88 15.66
N VAL A 395 -17.80 -28.94 14.99
CA VAL A 395 -16.55 -29.22 14.26
C VAL A 395 -15.48 -29.78 15.20
N ARG A 396 -14.65 -30.68 14.69
CA ARG A 396 -13.54 -31.30 15.42
C ARG A 396 -12.26 -31.19 14.60
N LYS A 397 -11.13 -31.48 15.24
CA LYS A 397 -9.85 -31.59 14.53
C LYS A 397 -9.92 -32.72 13.51
N GLY A 398 -9.39 -32.49 12.32
CA GLY A 398 -9.40 -33.47 11.24
C GLY A 398 -9.20 -32.86 9.87
N SER A 399 -9.07 -33.75 8.88
CA SER A 399 -9.00 -33.37 7.47
C SER A 399 -10.35 -33.64 6.81
N TYR A 400 -10.90 -32.62 6.16
CA TYR A 400 -12.21 -32.66 5.54
C TYR A 400 -12.06 -32.45 4.03
N SER A 401 -12.31 -33.50 3.23
CA SER A 401 -12.23 -33.41 1.77
C SER A 401 -13.35 -32.53 1.21
N ALA A 402 -13.15 -31.98 0.01
CA ALA A 402 -14.13 -31.15 -0.70
C ALA A 402 -15.50 -31.83 -0.92
N HIS A 403 -15.53 -33.17 -0.87
CA HIS A 403 -16.75 -33.97 -1.02
C HIS A 403 -17.54 -34.11 0.29
N SER A 404 -16.89 -33.92 1.43
CA SER A 404 -17.51 -34.07 2.75
C SER A 404 -18.56 -32.99 3.03
N GLN A 405 -19.55 -33.32 3.84
CA GLN A 405 -20.57 -32.35 4.24
C GLN A 405 -19.96 -31.22 5.10
N THR A 406 -19.01 -31.54 5.97
CA THR A 406 -18.33 -30.55 6.81
C THR A 406 -17.59 -29.51 5.99
N PHE A 407 -16.88 -29.91 4.92
CA PHE A 407 -16.22 -28.97 4.01
C PHE A 407 -17.23 -27.99 3.40
N LYS A 408 -18.33 -28.51 2.84
CA LYS A 408 -19.38 -27.69 2.22
C LYS A 408 -20.03 -26.73 3.20
N THR A 409 -20.35 -27.21 4.41
CA THR A 409 -20.94 -26.39 5.46
C THR A 409 -19.99 -25.26 5.87
N LEU A 410 -18.74 -25.57 6.21
CA LEU A 410 -17.77 -24.58 6.68
C LEU A 410 -17.43 -23.55 5.58
N THR A 411 -17.13 -24.00 4.37
CA THR A 411 -16.79 -23.08 3.27
C THR A 411 -17.96 -22.18 2.87
N SER A 412 -19.19 -22.69 2.90
CA SER A 412 -20.39 -21.88 2.68
C SER A 412 -20.57 -20.82 3.78
N ALA A 413 -20.43 -21.20 5.05
CA ALA A 413 -20.57 -20.26 6.16
C ALA A 413 -19.46 -19.18 6.15
N ILE A 414 -18.23 -19.57 5.85
CA ILE A 414 -17.08 -18.65 5.75
C ILE A 414 -17.27 -17.70 4.56
N ARG A 415 -17.83 -18.16 3.43
CA ARG A 415 -18.19 -17.27 2.31
C ARG A 415 -19.25 -16.26 2.71
N THR A 416 -20.28 -16.67 3.45
CA THR A 416 -21.28 -15.75 4.00
C THR A 416 -20.67 -14.76 4.98
N TYR A 417 -19.73 -15.20 5.82
CA TYR A 417 -18.99 -14.36 6.75
C TYR A 417 -18.13 -13.31 6.01
N ALA A 418 -17.42 -13.72 4.96
CA ALA A 418 -16.64 -12.82 4.10
C ALA A 418 -17.53 -11.77 3.40
N ASP A 419 -18.65 -12.21 2.79
CA ASP A 419 -19.62 -11.31 2.15
C ASP A 419 -20.24 -10.33 3.15
N GLY A 420 -20.37 -10.72 4.42
CA GLY A 420 -20.84 -9.84 5.50
C GLY A 420 -19.95 -8.62 5.71
N PHE A 421 -18.62 -8.74 5.54
CA PHE A 421 -17.72 -7.57 5.61
C PHE A 421 -17.98 -6.60 4.45
N LEU A 422 -18.21 -7.10 3.23
CA LEU A 422 -18.58 -6.25 2.09
C LEU A 422 -19.95 -5.57 2.30
N THR A 423 -20.90 -6.26 2.94
CA THR A 423 -22.18 -5.65 3.31
C THR A 423 -22.02 -4.51 4.31
N LEU A 424 -21.12 -4.64 5.30
CA LEU A 424 -20.82 -3.54 6.23
C LEU A 424 -20.18 -2.34 5.50
N VAL A 425 -19.27 -2.59 4.56
CA VAL A 425 -18.70 -1.55 3.70
C VAL A 425 -19.80 -0.87 2.90
N GLN A 426 -20.69 -1.64 2.26
CA GLN A 426 -21.86 -1.11 1.53
C GLN A 426 -22.73 -0.21 2.38
N GLU A 427 -23.00 -0.58 3.63
CA GLU A 427 -23.83 0.19 4.56
C GLU A 427 -23.23 1.58 4.85
N TYR A 428 -21.91 1.68 4.90
CA TYR A 428 -21.19 2.90 5.29
C TYR A 428 -20.52 3.62 4.13
N THR A 429 -20.61 3.12 2.91
CA THR A 429 -20.24 3.86 1.70
C THR A 429 -21.28 4.94 1.40
N PRO A 430 -20.88 6.23 1.28
CA PRO A 430 -21.78 7.29 0.86
C PRO A 430 -22.36 7.05 -0.54
N SER A 431 -23.49 7.70 -0.86
CA SER A 431 -24.20 7.47 -2.13
C SER A 431 -23.38 7.77 -3.40
N ASN A 432 -22.32 8.59 -3.29
CA ASN A 432 -21.39 8.93 -4.37
C ASN A 432 -20.22 7.93 -4.53
N GLY A 433 -20.13 6.91 -3.66
CA GLY A 433 -19.05 5.91 -3.68
C GLY A 433 -17.67 6.46 -3.31
N SER A 434 -17.62 7.50 -2.48
CA SER A 434 -16.34 8.01 -1.95
C SER A 434 -15.89 7.12 -0.79
N LEU A 435 -14.67 6.58 -0.87
CA LEU A 435 -14.09 5.77 0.19
C LEU A 435 -13.00 6.59 0.88
N ALA A 436 -13.33 7.11 2.07
CA ALA A 436 -12.37 7.79 2.92
C ALA A 436 -11.36 6.79 3.53
N GLU A 437 -10.45 7.29 4.35
CA GLU A 437 -9.58 6.44 5.17
C GLU A 437 -10.39 5.74 6.27
N GLN A 438 -11.30 6.46 6.93
CA GLN A 438 -12.00 6.01 8.13
C GLN A 438 -13.50 6.25 8.05
N TYR A 439 -14.25 5.51 8.89
CA TYR A 439 -15.64 5.78 9.24
C TYR A 439 -15.83 5.68 10.76
N ASN A 440 -16.64 6.59 11.30
CA ASN A 440 -16.71 6.83 12.74
C ASN A 440 -17.25 5.61 13.49
N ARG A 441 -16.55 5.17 14.55
CA ARG A 441 -16.93 4.01 15.39
C ARG A 441 -18.31 4.08 16.05
N ASN A 442 -18.90 5.28 16.14
CA ASN A 442 -20.17 5.53 16.82
C ASN A 442 -21.31 5.89 15.86
N THR A 443 -21.00 6.63 14.79
CA THR A 443 -22.00 7.19 13.86
C THR A 443 -21.89 6.68 12.44
N SER A 444 -20.86 5.88 12.13
CA SER A 444 -20.50 5.38 10.80
C SER A 444 -20.27 6.43 9.71
N VAL A 445 -20.22 7.72 10.08
CA VAL A 445 -19.94 8.81 9.14
C VAL A 445 -18.46 8.77 8.70
N PRO A 446 -18.15 8.85 7.40
CA PRO A 446 -16.77 8.93 6.92
C PRO A 446 -16.01 10.12 7.53
N LEU A 447 -14.72 9.94 7.81
CA LEU A 447 -13.84 10.97 8.36
C LEU A 447 -12.37 10.73 7.95
N SER A 448 -11.48 11.62 8.40
CA SER A 448 -10.07 11.66 8.00
C SER A 448 -9.93 12.00 6.50
N ALA A 449 -8.86 11.55 5.86
CA ALA A 449 -8.60 11.75 4.43
C ALA A 449 -9.74 11.13 3.59
N ASN A 450 -10.39 11.93 2.76
CA ASN A 450 -11.38 11.46 1.78
C ASN A 450 -10.70 10.82 0.57
N ASP A 451 -11.44 10.02 -0.19
CA ASP A 451 -10.98 9.43 -1.46
C ASP A 451 -9.57 8.82 -1.33
N LEU A 452 -9.33 8.04 -0.29
CA LEU A 452 -8.03 7.45 -0.03
C LEU A 452 -7.74 6.39 -1.10
N THR A 453 -6.64 6.57 -1.84
CA THR A 453 -6.25 5.69 -2.95
C THR A 453 -6.16 4.23 -2.50
N TRP A 454 -5.59 3.97 -1.32
CA TRP A 454 -5.49 2.62 -0.77
C TRP A 454 -6.86 2.02 -0.38
N SER A 455 -7.83 2.82 0.09
CA SER A 455 -9.20 2.32 0.33
C SER A 455 -9.82 1.82 -0.97
N TYR A 456 -9.68 2.56 -2.07
CA TYR A 456 -10.15 2.11 -3.38
C TYR A 456 -9.43 0.86 -3.87
N ALA A 457 -8.10 0.80 -3.79
CA ALA A 457 -7.33 -0.37 -4.17
C ALA A 457 -7.77 -1.62 -3.36
N SER A 458 -7.97 -1.47 -2.05
CA SER A 458 -8.43 -2.57 -1.18
C SER A 458 -9.83 -3.07 -1.54
N PHE A 459 -10.70 -2.21 -2.05
CA PHE A 459 -12.02 -2.62 -2.53
C PHE A 459 -11.88 -3.49 -3.77
N VAL A 460 -11.09 -3.02 -4.74
CA VAL A 460 -10.84 -3.74 -5.99
C VAL A 460 -10.18 -5.10 -5.72
N THR A 461 -9.17 -5.18 -4.86
CA THR A 461 -8.51 -6.46 -4.55
C THR A 461 -9.43 -7.44 -3.82
N ALA A 462 -10.23 -6.98 -2.86
CA ALA A 462 -11.17 -7.85 -2.14
C ALA A 462 -12.23 -8.46 -3.07
N VAL A 463 -12.83 -7.66 -3.96
CA VAL A 463 -13.87 -8.16 -4.90
C VAL A 463 -13.28 -9.04 -5.99
N GLN A 464 -12.01 -8.83 -6.33
CA GLN A 464 -11.24 -9.71 -7.20
C GLN A 464 -11.10 -11.11 -6.60
N ARG A 465 -10.66 -11.21 -5.34
CA ARG A 465 -10.58 -12.50 -4.65
C ARG A 465 -11.96 -13.15 -4.47
N ARG A 466 -12.99 -12.36 -4.19
CA ARG A 466 -14.38 -12.85 -4.14
C ARG A 466 -14.79 -13.55 -5.44
N ALA A 467 -14.39 -12.99 -6.58
CA ALA A 467 -14.63 -13.53 -7.93
C ALA A 467 -13.65 -14.66 -8.33
N SER A 468 -12.75 -15.08 -7.44
CA SER A 468 -11.67 -16.04 -7.72
C SER A 468 -10.67 -15.57 -8.79
N ASN A 469 -10.56 -14.25 -8.99
CA ASN A 469 -9.49 -13.63 -9.76
C ASN A 469 -8.28 -13.43 -8.84
N VAL A 470 -7.28 -14.28 -9.02
CA VAL A 470 -6.07 -14.34 -8.19
C VAL A 470 -4.84 -13.89 -8.98
N PRO A 471 -3.83 -13.28 -8.33
CA PRO A 471 -2.58 -12.91 -8.98
C PRO A 471 -1.77 -14.16 -9.34
N ALA A 472 -0.72 -14.01 -10.14
CA ALA A 472 0.22 -15.10 -10.39
C ALA A 472 0.92 -15.57 -9.09
N SER A 473 1.31 -16.84 -9.06
CA SER A 473 2.15 -17.40 -7.98
C SER A 473 3.49 -16.66 -7.91
N TRP A 474 3.93 -16.33 -6.70
CA TRP A 474 5.22 -15.68 -6.48
C TRP A 474 6.35 -16.67 -6.19
N GLY A 475 6.02 -17.96 -6.06
CA GLY A 475 6.98 -19.05 -5.87
C GLY A 475 7.08 -19.55 -4.44
N GLU A 476 6.04 -19.34 -3.62
CA GLU A 476 6.00 -19.68 -2.19
C GLU A 476 6.43 -21.12 -1.89
N LYS A 477 5.96 -22.08 -2.71
CA LYS A 477 6.25 -23.52 -2.56
C LYS A 477 7.73 -23.88 -2.52
N SER A 478 8.59 -22.99 -3.04
CA SER A 478 10.05 -23.17 -3.07
C SER A 478 10.79 -22.35 -2.02
N ALA A 479 10.05 -21.59 -1.20
CA ALA A 479 10.57 -20.60 -0.28
C ALA A 479 9.85 -20.64 1.09
N ASN A 480 9.45 -21.83 1.53
CA ASN A 480 8.75 -22.06 2.79
C ASN A 480 9.53 -22.95 3.78
N VAL A 481 10.80 -23.25 3.47
CA VAL A 481 11.65 -24.05 4.35
C VAL A 481 12.40 -23.14 5.31
N VAL A 482 11.96 -23.15 6.58
CA VAL A 482 12.60 -22.40 7.66
C VAL A 482 13.96 -23.03 7.99
N PRO A 483 15.06 -22.24 8.03
CA PRO A 483 16.35 -22.71 8.55
C PRO A 483 16.26 -23.26 9.97
N THR A 484 17.12 -24.23 10.32
CA THR A 484 17.18 -24.80 11.67
C THR A 484 17.62 -23.78 12.73
N THR A 485 18.43 -22.80 12.33
CA THR A 485 18.91 -21.70 13.17
C THR A 485 18.81 -20.39 12.42
N CYS A 486 18.18 -19.40 13.03
CA CYS A 486 18.14 -18.04 12.50
C CYS A 486 19.47 -17.33 12.76
N SER A 487 20.01 -16.68 11.74
CA SER A 487 21.23 -15.88 11.82
C SER A 487 21.02 -14.59 11.04
N ALA A 488 21.13 -13.46 11.72
CA ALA A 488 21.18 -12.17 11.07
C ALA A 488 22.49 -12.05 10.29
N SER A 489 22.41 -12.08 8.96
CA SER A 489 23.58 -11.95 8.08
C SER A 489 23.30 -11.03 6.88
N PRO A 490 22.84 -9.77 7.07
CA PRO A 490 22.59 -8.86 5.96
C PRO A 490 23.82 -8.67 5.07
N VAL A 491 23.59 -8.40 3.79
CA VAL A 491 24.67 -8.20 2.81
C VAL A 491 24.65 -6.76 2.32
N THR A 492 25.81 -6.10 2.29
CA THR A 492 25.93 -4.75 1.74
C THR A 492 25.55 -4.74 0.26
N GLY A 493 24.55 -3.94 -0.07
CA GLY A 493 24.07 -3.72 -1.43
C GLY A 493 25.03 -2.87 -2.25
N THR A 494 24.87 -2.93 -3.57
CA THR A 494 25.47 -1.95 -4.49
C THR A 494 24.33 -1.24 -5.19
N TYR A 495 24.37 0.09 -5.15
CA TYR A 495 23.29 0.94 -5.66
C TYR A 495 23.81 1.79 -6.81
N SER A 496 22.99 1.95 -7.83
CA SER A 496 23.33 2.75 -9.00
C SER A 496 22.20 3.70 -9.35
N ALA A 497 22.54 4.94 -9.71
CA ALA A 497 21.55 5.88 -10.20
C ALA A 497 20.83 5.32 -11.43
N VAL A 498 19.51 5.48 -11.47
CA VAL A 498 18.68 4.96 -12.55
C VAL A 498 18.15 6.09 -13.41
N ALA A 499 18.31 5.99 -14.73
CA ALA A 499 17.73 6.95 -15.66
C ALA A 499 16.20 6.75 -15.79
N SER A 500 15.49 7.78 -16.26
CA SER A 500 14.06 7.64 -16.57
C SER A 500 13.83 6.48 -17.55
N ALA A 501 12.89 5.61 -17.18
CA ALA A 501 12.79 4.25 -17.69
C ALA A 501 12.12 4.16 -19.08
N PHE A 502 10.86 4.58 -19.16
CA PHE A 502 10.05 4.49 -20.38
C PHE A 502 9.78 5.86 -20.98
N PRO A 503 9.86 6.02 -22.33
CA PRO A 503 9.42 7.23 -23.01
C PRO A 503 7.95 7.51 -22.69
N THR A 504 7.63 8.73 -22.29
CA THR A 504 6.25 9.15 -22.03
C THR A 504 5.96 10.50 -22.68
N SER A 505 4.77 10.61 -23.26
CA SER A 505 4.17 11.88 -23.71
C SER A 505 3.14 12.42 -22.72
N THR A 506 3.02 11.76 -21.56
CA THR A 506 2.00 12.10 -20.56
C THR A 506 2.40 13.38 -19.84
N SER A 507 1.68 14.47 -20.13
CA SER A 507 1.70 15.70 -19.34
C SER A 507 0.96 15.50 -18.02
N CYS A 508 1.05 16.46 -17.10
CA CYS A 508 0.26 16.53 -15.88
C CYS A 508 -1.01 17.39 -16.05
N VAL A 509 -1.96 17.26 -15.12
CA VAL A 509 -2.97 18.29 -14.84
C VAL A 509 -2.22 19.50 -14.25
N PRO A 510 -2.33 20.72 -14.83
CA PRO A 510 -1.51 21.84 -14.42
C PRO A 510 -1.58 22.16 -12.92
N ALA A 511 -0.43 22.52 -12.34
CA ALA A 511 -0.32 22.95 -10.96
C ALA A 511 -1.18 24.20 -10.69
N THR A 512 -1.76 24.26 -9.49
CA THR A 512 -2.61 25.37 -9.05
C THR A 512 -2.08 25.97 -7.74
N ASN A 513 -2.53 25.46 -6.59
CA ASN A 513 -2.26 26.06 -5.28
C ASN A 513 -1.06 25.43 -4.55
N VAL A 514 -0.58 24.27 -5.01
CA VAL A 514 0.50 23.52 -4.38
C VAL A 514 1.60 23.29 -5.41
N VAL A 515 2.71 23.99 -5.24
CA VAL A 515 3.99 23.79 -5.94
C VAL A 515 5.07 23.73 -4.86
N PRO A 516 5.46 22.54 -4.40
CA PRO A 516 6.59 22.39 -3.48
C PRO A 516 7.87 22.94 -4.12
N ILE A 517 8.74 23.60 -3.36
CA ILE A 517 10.05 24.06 -3.85
C ILE A 517 11.11 23.74 -2.81
N THR A 518 12.15 23.00 -3.20
CA THR A 518 13.25 22.65 -2.30
C THR A 518 14.35 23.69 -2.33
N PHE A 519 14.72 24.22 -1.17
CA PHE A 519 15.85 25.13 -1.00
C PHE A 519 17.00 24.38 -0.35
N TYR A 520 18.17 24.41 -0.99
CA TYR A 520 19.42 23.85 -0.48
C TYR A 520 20.38 24.99 -0.15
N LEU A 521 20.84 25.06 1.09
CA LEU A 521 21.74 26.10 1.58
C LEU A 521 23.03 25.49 2.13
N ILE A 522 24.16 25.99 1.66
CA ILE A 522 25.46 25.74 2.30
C ILE A 522 25.73 26.84 3.33
N GLU A 523 25.77 26.46 4.61
CA GLU A 523 26.11 27.36 5.72
C GLU A 523 26.77 26.59 6.87
N ASN A 524 27.93 27.08 7.33
CA ASN A 524 28.60 26.51 8.49
C ASN A 524 27.93 27.00 9.78
N THR A 525 27.65 26.08 10.69
CA THR A 525 27.00 26.40 11.97
C THR A 525 27.73 25.74 13.14
N PHE A 526 27.55 26.28 14.34
CA PHE A 526 27.98 25.63 15.58
C PHE A 526 26.80 24.99 16.32
N TYR A 527 27.12 24.11 17.26
CA TYR A 527 26.10 23.36 18.01
C TYR A 527 25.06 24.27 18.67
N GLY A 528 23.79 24.03 18.31
CA GLY A 528 22.63 24.74 18.84
C GLY A 528 22.13 25.89 17.96
N GLU A 529 22.84 26.27 16.90
CA GLU A 529 22.26 27.12 15.84
C GLU A 529 21.23 26.33 15.02
N ASN A 530 20.17 27.02 14.60
CA ASN A 530 19.17 26.49 13.68
C ASN A 530 18.97 27.46 12.53
N VAL A 531 18.84 26.93 11.31
CA VAL A 531 18.67 27.74 10.09
C VAL A 531 17.21 27.75 9.66
N TYR A 532 16.74 28.93 9.29
CA TYR A 532 15.40 29.18 8.81
C TYR A 532 15.42 30.06 7.55
N MET A 533 14.32 30.07 6.81
CA MET A 533 14.07 31.03 5.75
C MET A 533 12.74 31.75 5.97
N THR A 534 12.67 33.01 5.58
CA THR A 534 11.41 33.76 5.53
C THR A 534 11.36 34.62 4.27
N GLY A 535 10.18 35.15 3.95
CA GLY A 535 9.94 35.84 2.71
C GLY A 535 8.60 36.57 2.68
N ASN A 536 8.28 37.19 1.54
CA ASN A 536 7.10 38.04 1.38
C ASN A 536 5.79 37.29 1.06
N ILE A 537 5.74 35.97 1.31
CA ILE A 537 4.55 35.13 1.11
C ILE A 537 4.19 34.39 2.41
N SER A 538 2.93 33.95 2.51
CA SER A 538 2.40 33.28 3.71
C SER A 538 3.13 31.98 4.04
N ALA A 539 3.48 31.18 3.03
CA ALA A 539 4.24 29.93 3.20
C ALA A 539 5.64 30.14 3.81
N LEU A 540 6.17 31.36 3.71
CA LEU A 540 7.46 31.77 4.29
C LEU A 540 7.30 32.68 5.50
N GLY A 541 6.10 32.84 6.06
CA GLY A 541 5.86 33.60 7.28
C GLY A 541 5.80 35.13 7.13
N ASN A 542 5.72 35.68 5.91
CA ASN A 542 5.59 37.14 5.66
C ASN A 542 6.62 38.01 6.40
N TRP A 543 7.91 37.66 6.28
CA TRP A 543 9.04 38.29 6.98
C TRP A 543 9.02 38.19 8.51
N ASN A 544 8.11 37.42 9.10
CA ASN A 544 8.10 37.16 10.54
C ASN A 544 9.01 35.96 10.88
N THR A 545 10.07 36.23 11.65
CA THR A 545 11.03 35.22 12.11
C THR A 545 10.42 34.18 13.05
N ASP A 546 9.34 34.51 13.77
CA ASP A 546 8.64 33.53 14.61
C ASP A 546 7.86 32.50 13.77
N ASN A 547 7.60 32.81 12.49
CA ASN A 547 6.85 31.99 11.55
C ASN A 547 7.69 31.59 10.33
N GLY A 548 9.02 31.74 10.37
CA GLY A 548 9.86 31.34 9.25
C GLY A 548 9.90 29.83 9.09
N PHE A 549 10.16 29.39 7.86
CA PHE A 549 10.23 27.98 7.52
C PHE A 549 11.56 27.38 8.01
N PRO A 550 11.55 26.33 8.83
CA PRO A 550 12.77 25.68 9.31
C PRO A 550 13.45 24.85 8.21
N LEU A 551 14.77 24.92 8.13
CA LEU A 551 15.56 23.98 7.32
C LEU A 551 16.04 22.83 8.22
N THR A 552 16.14 21.63 7.66
CA THR A 552 16.71 20.46 8.34
C THR A 552 18.20 20.30 8.05
N ALA A 553 18.93 19.77 9.04
CA ALA A 553 20.33 19.38 8.96
C ALA A 553 20.52 17.85 8.81
N ASN A 554 19.48 17.10 8.41
CA ASN A 554 19.57 15.62 8.30
C ASN A 554 20.66 15.12 7.34
N LEU A 555 21.10 15.95 6.39
CA LEU A 555 22.19 15.64 5.45
C LEU A 555 23.47 16.47 5.71
N TYR A 556 23.54 17.18 6.84
CA TYR A 556 24.71 17.98 7.21
C TYR A 556 25.89 17.06 7.57
N THR A 557 27.07 17.34 7.02
CA THR A 557 28.33 16.64 7.35
C THR A 557 29.47 17.64 7.51
N GLU A 558 30.61 17.22 8.08
CA GLU A 558 31.79 18.08 8.22
C GLU A 558 32.34 18.60 6.88
N THR A 559 32.09 17.87 5.79
CA THR A 559 32.56 18.21 4.44
C THR A 559 31.50 18.89 3.58
N ASP A 560 30.25 18.83 4.00
CA ASP A 560 29.08 19.37 3.29
C ASP A 560 28.09 19.91 4.31
N ASN A 561 28.22 21.20 4.61
CA ASN A 561 27.46 21.92 5.64
C ASN A 561 26.05 22.24 5.13
N LEU A 562 25.32 21.22 4.67
CA LEU A 562 24.06 21.34 3.96
C LEU A 562 22.87 21.46 4.92
N TRP A 563 22.11 22.52 4.72
CA TRP A 563 20.76 22.72 5.25
C TRP A 563 19.76 22.70 4.11
N PHE A 564 18.58 22.13 4.31
CA PHE A 564 17.56 22.12 3.25
C PHE A 564 16.14 22.08 3.77
N GLY A 565 15.19 22.55 2.96
CA GLY A 565 13.77 22.59 3.29
C GLY A 565 12.91 22.68 2.03
N SER A 566 11.81 21.93 2.01
CA SER A 566 10.81 21.93 0.93
C SER A 566 9.61 22.75 1.37
N VAL A 567 9.46 23.93 0.79
CA VAL A 567 8.36 24.85 1.14
C VAL A 567 7.16 24.51 0.27
N GLU A 568 6.07 24.14 0.92
CA GLU A 568 4.80 23.76 0.30
C GLU A 568 3.83 24.96 0.22
N PHE A 569 2.62 24.74 -0.32
CA PHE A 569 1.54 25.74 -0.41
C PHE A 569 1.94 27.05 -1.12
N ILE A 570 2.81 26.97 -2.13
CA ILE A 570 3.12 28.07 -3.04
C ILE A 570 2.27 27.90 -4.30
N SER A 571 1.47 28.93 -4.64
CA SER A 571 0.68 28.90 -5.88
C SER A 571 1.58 29.02 -7.13
N ALA A 572 1.21 28.30 -8.19
CA ALA A 572 1.93 28.31 -9.46
C ALA A 572 2.07 29.74 -10.02
N GLY A 573 3.26 30.10 -10.48
CA GLY A 573 3.55 31.42 -11.05
C GLY A 573 3.79 32.54 -10.03
N THR A 574 3.74 32.26 -8.72
CA THR A 574 3.94 33.28 -7.67
C THR A 574 5.38 33.79 -7.68
N PRO A 575 5.64 35.09 -7.92
CA PRO A 575 6.93 35.70 -7.63
C PRO A 575 7.03 35.97 -6.12
N PHE A 576 8.18 35.67 -5.53
CA PHE A 576 8.43 35.98 -4.12
C PHE A 576 9.88 36.34 -3.85
N GLU A 577 10.07 37.07 -2.76
CA GLU A 577 11.36 37.37 -2.18
C GLU A 577 11.57 36.54 -0.90
N TYR A 578 12.81 36.15 -0.62
CA TYR A 578 13.16 35.40 0.58
C TYR A 578 14.57 35.73 1.07
N LYS A 579 14.86 35.37 2.32
CA LYS A 579 16.17 35.50 2.95
C LYS A 579 16.34 34.44 4.05
N TYR A 580 17.57 33.98 4.23
CA TYR A 580 17.93 33.07 5.32
C TYR A 580 18.28 33.83 6.60
N TYR A 581 18.01 33.18 7.73
CA TYR A 581 18.47 33.64 9.04
C TYR A 581 18.76 32.46 9.97
N LYS A 582 19.58 32.71 10.98
CA LYS A 582 19.94 31.75 12.04
C LYS A 582 19.34 32.19 13.35
N PHE A 583 18.85 31.22 14.12
CA PHE A 583 18.60 31.38 15.55
C PHE A 583 19.80 30.82 16.33
N GLU A 584 20.47 31.67 17.08
CA GLU A 584 21.48 31.25 18.04
C GLU A 584 20.84 30.63 19.30
N PRO A 585 21.59 29.81 20.06
CA PRO A 585 21.10 29.24 21.33
C PRO A 585 20.64 30.28 22.37
N ASN A 586 21.12 31.51 22.28
CA ASN A 586 20.74 32.63 23.16
C ASN A 586 19.47 33.37 22.70
N GLY A 587 18.85 32.95 21.59
CA GLY A 587 17.66 33.57 20.99
C GLY A 587 17.95 34.71 20.00
N THR A 588 19.21 35.00 19.70
CA THR A 588 19.59 36.03 18.72
C THR A 588 19.26 35.57 17.31
N VAL A 589 18.64 36.46 16.53
CA VAL A 589 18.41 36.27 15.09
C VAL A 589 19.54 36.92 14.30
N ILE A 590 20.22 36.13 13.48
CA ILE A 590 21.28 36.59 12.57
C ILE A 590 20.79 36.41 11.14
N TRP A 591 20.65 37.51 10.40
CA TRP A 591 20.29 37.49 8.98
C TRP A 591 21.53 37.31 8.10
N GLU A 592 21.35 36.67 6.94
CA GLU A 592 22.37 36.79 5.88
C GLU A 592 22.44 38.22 5.34
N SER A 593 23.61 38.61 4.87
CA SER A 593 23.89 39.93 4.30
C SER A 593 23.32 40.11 2.89
N GLY A 594 23.30 41.37 2.44
CA GLY A 594 22.92 41.75 1.07
C GLY A 594 21.42 41.82 0.80
N GLU A 595 21.08 42.00 -0.48
CA GLU A 595 19.69 42.11 -0.96
C GLU A 595 18.90 40.82 -0.76
N ASN A 596 17.58 40.93 -0.76
CA ASN A 596 16.70 39.76 -0.74
C ASN A 596 16.93 38.90 -1.99
N ARG A 597 16.76 37.58 -1.84
CA ARG A 597 16.75 36.63 -2.96
C ARG A 597 15.37 36.67 -3.61
N VAL A 598 15.30 36.41 -4.91
CA VAL A 598 14.04 36.42 -5.68
C VAL A 598 13.87 35.06 -6.36
N TYR A 599 12.65 34.54 -6.37
CA TYR A 599 12.28 33.32 -7.09
C TYR A 599 10.87 33.45 -7.67
N VAL A 600 10.57 32.70 -8.73
CA VAL A 600 9.22 32.62 -9.31
C VAL A 600 8.82 31.15 -9.37
N ALA A 601 7.74 30.80 -8.66
CA ALA A 601 7.23 29.43 -8.70
C ALA A 601 6.85 29.03 -10.13
N PRO A 602 7.24 27.84 -10.62
CA PRO A 602 6.92 27.41 -11.98
C PRO A 602 5.41 27.21 -12.19
N THR A 603 5.01 27.13 -13.45
CA THR A 603 3.63 26.81 -13.89
C THR A 603 3.61 25.51 -14.70
N GLY A 604 2.41 24.98 -14.97
CA GLY A 604 2.26 23.77 -15.78
C GLY A 604 2.59 22.51 -14.99
N CYS A 605 3.67 21.81 -15.36
CA CYS A 605 4.09 20.54 -14.76
C CYS A 605 5.49 20.65 -14.14
N PRO A 606 5.59 21.18 -12.90
CA PRO A 606 6.86 21.27 -12.21
C PRO A 606 7.47 19.89 -12.01
N ILE A 607 8.78 19.77 -12.26
CA ILE A 607 9.57 18.58 -11.96
C ILE A 607 10.75 19.05 -11.13
N GLN A 608 10.73 18.71 -9.85
CA GLN A 608 11.77 19.03 -8.86
C GLN A 608 12.23 20.50 -8.88
N PRO A 609 11.32 21.50 -8.86
CA PRO A 609 11.75 22.89 -8.70
C PRO A 609 12.56 23.03 -7.41
N ASN A 610 13.76 23.58 -7.54
CA ASN A 610 14.68 23.77 -6.44
C ASN A 610 15.55 25.00 -6.65
N GLN A 611 16.23 25.39 -5.57
CA GLN A 611 17.17 26.49 -5.53
C GLN A 611 18.39 26.11 -4.69
N HIS A 612 19.59 26.35 -5.22
CA HIS A 612 20.85 26.10 -4.54
C HIS A 612 21.53 27.42 -4.17
N ASP A 613 21.74 27.60 -2.87
CA ASP A 613 22.21 28.83 -2.27
C ASP A 613 23.45 28.60 -1.38
N VAL A 614 24.22 29.66 -1.23
CA VAL A 614 25.32 29.78 -0.27
C VAL A 614 25.04 30.99 0.60
N TRP A 615 25.28 30.88 1.91
CA TRP A 615 25.07 31.98 2.85
C TRP A 615 25.79 33.25 2.43
N ARG A 616 25.09 34.40 2.44
CA ARG A 616 25.68 35.71 2.14
C ARG A 616 26.26 36.30 3.43
N SER A 617 27.58 36.39 3.50
CA SER A 617 28.31 36.99 4.64
C SER A 617 28.40 38.50 4.54
#